data_AF-A0A0D6LZ22-F1
#
_entry.id   AF-A0A0D6LZ22-F1
#
_cell.length_a   1.000
_cell.length_b   1.000
_cell.length_c   1.000
_cell.angle_alpha   90.00
_cell.angle_beta   90.00
_cell.angle_gamma   90.00
#
_symmetry.space_group_name_H-M   'P 1'
#
loop_
_entity.id
_entity.type
_entity.pdbx_description
1 polymer ?
#
loop_
_entity_poly.entity_id
_entity_poly.type
_entity_poly.pdbx_seq_one_letter_code
_entity_poly.pdbx_strand_id
1 'polypeptide(L)'
;MDATRFKPRGTPAQYTRASIDRELNKAYAAFATGIKELRPIATGNWGCGIFGGDKELKGLIQIIAAAKAGRQMIYYTFGDKKLEISLNKQYEQLVQQETTVGTIYKALLSYWKDRERKPQLSVFQHVAAFVNSNARR
;
A
#
# COMPACT_ATOMS: atom_id res chain seq x y z
N MET A 1 4.42 14.53 -6.30
CA MET A 1 4.73 13.41 -5.38
C MET A 1 5.74 12.48 -6.05
N ASP A 2 7.03 12.54 -5.68
CA ASP A 2 8.11 11.73 -6.23
C ASP A 2 8.30 10.40 -5.47
N ALA A 3 8.41 9.25 -6.14
CA ALA A 3 8.69 7.96 -5.51
C ALA A 3 10.20 7.68 -5.39
N THR A 4 10.62 6.87 -4.42
CA THR A 4 11.99 6.36 -4.34
C THR A 4 12.24 5.40 -5.50
N ARG A 5 13.47 5.44 -6.04
CA ARG A 5 13.93 4.51 -7.07
C ARG A 5 14.56 3.27 -6.43
N PHE A 6 13.95 2.11 -6.64
CA PHE A 6 14.40 0.81 -6.17
C PHE A 6 15.00 0.00 -7.32
N LYS A 7 16.34 -0.09 -7.36
CA LYS A 7 17.08 -0.90 -8.34
C LYS A 7 18.06 -1.86 -7.65
N PRO A 8 18.19 -3.11 -8.13
CA PRO A 8 17.39 -3.73 -9.19
C PRO A 8 15.91 -3.86 -8.79
N ARG A 9 15.02 -4.01 -9.78
CA ARG A 9 13.57 -4.17 -9.53
C ARG A 9 13.35 -5.36 -8.59
N GLY A 10 12.45 -5.21 -7.63
CA GLY A 10 12.18 -6.25 -6.63
C GLY A 10 13.18 -6.31 -5.47
N THR A 11 14.11 -5.35 -5.39
CA THR A 11 15.03 -5.24 -4.24
C THR A 11 14.26 -5.21 -2.90
N PRO A 12 14.75 -5.91 -1.87
CA PRO A 12 14.19 -5.88 -0.52
C PRO A 12 14.14 -4.49 0.13
N ALA A 13 14.98 -3.56 -0.33
CA ALA A 13 15.15 -2.24 0.29
C ALA A 13 13.83 -1.45 0.43
N GLN A 14 12.85 -1.71 -0.45
CA GLN A 14 11.54 -1.05 -0.42
C GLN A 14 10.65 -1.48 0.75
N TYR A 15 10.89 -2.66 1.33
CA TYR A 15 10.10 -3.20 2.46
C TYR A 15 10.69 -2.83 3.82
N THR A 16 11.79 -2.07 3.85
CA THR A 16 12.35 -1.55 5.10
C THR A 16 11.43 -0.49 5.70
N ARG A 17 11.42 -0.37 7.04
CA ARG A 17 10.68 0.69 7.74
C ARG A 17 10.97 2.08 7.16
N ALA A 18 12.25 2.41 6.98
CA ALA A 18 12.67 3.71 6.47
C ALA A 18 12.06 4.01 5.09
N SER A 19 12.06 3.01 4.18
CA SER A 19 11.43 3.15 2.87
C SER A 19 9.92 3.30 2.96
N ILE A 20 9.25 2.46 3.77
CA ILE A 20 7.79 2.52 3.94
C ILE A 20 7.38 3.88 4.52
N ASP A 21 8.07 4.36 5.57
CA ASP A 21 7.80 5.65 6.21
C ASP A 21 8.02 6.81 5.24
N ARG A 22 9.11 6.79 4.47
CA ARG A 22 9.39 7.82 3.46
C ARG A 22 8.26 7.91 2.45
N GLU A 23 7.83 6.78 1.91
CA GLU A 23 6.81 6.74 0.86
C GLU A 23 5.42 7.07 1.39
N LEU A 24 5.09 6.64 2.62
CA LEU A 24 3.86 7.00 3.29
C LEU A 24 3.78 8.50 3.58
N ASN A 25 4.85 9.08 4.15
CA ASN A 25 4.92 10.51 4.43
C ASN A 25 4.84 11.34 3.15
N LYS A 26 5.50 10.88 2.08
CA LYS A 26 5.45 11.55 0.77
C LYS A 26 4.05 11.51 0.16
N ALA A 27 3.35 10.38 0.26
CA ALA A 27 1.96 10.26 -0.18
C ALA A 27 1.02 11.11 0.65
N TYR A 28 1.14 11.04 1.98
CA TYR A 28 0.33 11.84 2.89
C TYR A 28 0.52 13.33 2.67
N ALA A 29 1.76 13.81 2.52
CA ALA A 29 2.04 15.22 2.24
C ALA A 29 1.42 15.71 0.91
N ALA A 30 1.24 14.83 -0.07
CA ALA A 30 0.58 15.15 -1.33
C ALA A 30 -0.96 15.09 -1.23
N PHE A 31 -1.50 14.31 -0.29
CA PHE A 31 -2.93 14.08 -0.14
C PHE A 31 -3.57 14.98 0.91
N ALA A 32 -2.87 15.30 1.99
CA ALA A 32 -3.34 16.20 3.03
C ALA A 32 -3.48 17.63 2.49
N THR A 33 -4.63 18.25 2.74
CA THR A 33 -4.92 19.63 2.35
C THR A 33 -5.89 20.26 3.35
N GLY A 34 -5.86 21.58 3.49
CA GLY A 34 -6.79 22.34 4.33
C GLY A 34 -8.13 22.69 3.65
N ILE A 35 -8.37 22.20 2.43
CA ILE A 35 -9.57 22.51 1.65
C ILE A 35 -10.76 21.71 2.18
N LYS A 36 -11.92 22.38 2.34
CA LYS A 36 -13.14 21.79 2.92
C LYS A 36 -13.85 20.78 2.00
N GLU A 37 -13.85 21.02 0.69
CA GLU A 37 -14.45 20.14 -0.31
C GLU A 37 -13.37 19.32 -1.04
N LEU A 38 -13.24 18.05 -0.65
CA LEU A 38 -12.17 17.19 -1.13
C LEU A 38 -12.65 16.35 -2.32
N ARG A 39 -12.15 16.67 -3.51
CA ARG A 39 -12.22 15.76 -4.65
C ARG A 39 -11.41 14.48 -4.38
N PRO A 40 -11.85 13.31 -4.89
CA PRO A 40 -11.09 12.08 -4.79
C PRO A 40 -9.68 12.22 -5.37
N ILE A 41 -8.74 11.48 -4.81
CA ILE A 41 -7.38 11.34 -5.33
C ILE A 41 -7.42 10.44 -6.55
N ALA A 42 -7.13 10.95 -7.75
CA ALA A 42 -6.90 10.14 -8.94
C ALA A 42 -5.42 9.72 -8.99
N THR A 43 -5.14 8.42 -8.87
CA THR A 43 -3.77 7.88 -8.82
C THR A 43 -3.64 6.52 -9.51
N GLY A 44 -2.47 5.86 -9.43
CA GLY A 44 -2.25 4.52 -9.97
C GLY A 44 -0.94 3.91 -9.48
N ASN A 45 -0.24 3.23 -10.38
CA ASN A 45 1.02 2.49 -10.14
C ASN A 45 2.23 3.40 -9.86
N TRP A 46 2.11 4.32 -8.90
CA TRP A 46 3.10 5.33 -8.53
C TRP A 46 4.45 4.68 -8.17
N GLY A 47 5.50 5.03 -8.92
CA GLY A 47 6.85 4.52 -8.70
C GLY A 47 7.10 3.05 -9.09
N CYS A 48 6.13 2.37 -9.73
CA CYS A 48 6.25 0.93 -9.99
C CYS A 48 6.91 0.56 -11.34
N GLY A 49 7.02 1.52 -12.26
CA GLY A 49 7.61 1.32 -13.60
C GLY A 49 9.15 1.29 -13.57
N ILE A 50 9.77 2.35 -14.09
CA ILE A 50 11.23 2.53 -14.14
C ILE A 50 11.86 2.60 -12.74
N PHE A 51 11.06 3.00 -11.75
CA PHE A 51 11.49 3.13 -10.36
C PHE A 51 11.40 1.82 -9.58
N GLY A 52 10.83 0.76 -10.17
CA GLY A 52 10.96 -0.62 -9.66
C GLY A 52 10.20 -0.93 -8.37
N GLY A 53 9.29 -0.05 -7.93
CA GLY A 53 8.42 -0.30 -6.80
C GLY A 53 7.42 -1.44 -7.02
N ASP A 54 7.06 -2.11 -5.94
CA ASP A 54 6.05 -3.14 -5.87
C ASP A 54 4.64 -2.52 -5.88
N LYS A 55 3.78 -2.96 -6.81
CA LYS A 55 2.44 -2.39 -7.01
C LYS A 55 1.51 -2.64 -5.83
N GLU A 56 1.61 -3.80 -5.17
CA GLU A 56 0.77 -4.15 -4.03
C GLU A 56 1.17 -3.29 -2.82
N LEU A 57 2.47 -3.18 -2.54
CA LEU A 57 3.00 -2.30 -1.50
C LEU A 57 2.57 -0.84 -1.73
N LYS A 58 2.75 -0.34 -2.95
CA LYS A 58 2.41 1.05 -3.31
C LYS A 58 0.91 1.33 -3.27
N GLY A 59 0.08 0.36 -3.62
CA GLY A 59 -1.37 0.44 -3.46
C GLY A 59 -1.75 0.65 -1.99
N LEU A 60 -1.25 -0.20 -1.10
CA LEU A 60 -1.56 -0.11 0.34
C LEU A 60 -1.00 1.15 1.00
N ILE A 61 0.21 1.59 0.62
CA ILE A 61 0.76 2.86 1.11
C ILE A 61 -0.15 4.04 0.74
N GLN A 62 -0.65 4.08 -0.49
CA GLN A 62 -1.56 5.13 -0.93
C GLN A 62 -2.92 5.05 -0.23
N ILE A 63 -3.44 3.84 0.02
CA ILE A 63 -4.67 3.61 0.81
C ILE A 63 -4.50 4.16 2.23
N ILE A 64 -3.40 3.81 2.93
CA ILE A 64 -3.12 4.30 4.29
C ILE A 64 -3.05 5.84 4.29
N ALA A 65 -2.32 6.43 3.33
CA ALA A 65 -2.17 7.87 3.24
C ALA A 65 -3.50 8.59 2.95
N ALA A 66 -4.30 8.06 2.02
CA ALA A 66 -5.61 8.61 1.65
C ALA A 66 -6.60 8.53 2.83
N ALA A 67 -6.66 7.37 3.50
CA ALA A 67 -7.48 7.18 4.69
C ALA A 67 -7.07 8.13 5.83
N LYS A 68 -5.77 8.28 6.08
CA LYS A 68 -5.26 9.23 7.09
C LYS A 68 -5.55 10.68 6.75
N ALA A 69 -5.61 11.02 5.47
CA ALA A 69 -5.99 12.35 4.98
C ALA A 69 -7.51 12.57 4.92
N GLY A 70 -8.33 11.55 5.20
CA GLY A 70 -9.79 11.63 5.09
C GLY A 70 -10.28 11.82 3.66
N ARG A 71 -9.57 11.27 2.66
CA ARG A 71 -9.85 11.46 1.23
C ARG A 71 -10.16 10.16 0.53
N GLN A 72 -11.21 10.20 -0.30
CA GLN A 72 -11.51 9.13 -1.25
C GLN A 72 -10.38 9.01 -2.29
N MET A 73 -10.22 7.81 -2.86
CA MET A 73 -9.19 7.51 -3.85
C MET A 73 -9.80 6.72 -5.01
N ILE A 74 -9.41 7.08 -6.23
CA ILE A 74 -9.68 6.36 -7.47
C ILE A 74 -8.33 5.84 -7.99
N TYR A 75 -8.18 4.53 -8.09
CA TYR A 75 -6.93 3.89 -8.49
C TYR A 75 -7.01 3.33 -9.91
N TYR A 76 -6.17 3.85 -10.80
CA TYR A 76 -6.05 3.41 -12.19
C TYR A 76 -4.90 2.39 -12.32
N THR A 77 -5.23 1.16 -12.71
CA THR A 77 -4.25 0.07 -12.85
C THR A 77 -3.53 0.05 -14.19
N PHE A 78 -3.94 0.92 -15.13
CA PHE A 78 -3.41 1.00 -16.50
C PHE A 78 -3.52 -0.33 -17.26
N GLY A 79 -4.72 -0.92 -17.27
CA GLY A 79 -5.03 -2.15 -18.01
C GLY A 79 -4.62 -3.46 -17.30
N ASP A 80 -3.99 -3.38 -16.13
CA ASP A 80 -3.64 -4.54 -15.31
C ASP A 80 -4.87 -5.07 -14.56
N LYS A 81 -5.68 -5.88 -15.24
CA LYS A 81 -6.92 -6.48 -14.70
C LYS A 81 -6.66 -7.38 -13.49
N LYS A 82 -5.51 -8.05 -13.43
CA LYS A 82 -5.17 -8.93 -12.30
C LYS A 82 -4.96 -8.09 -11.03
N LEU A 83 -4.22 -7.00 -11.15
CA LEU A 83 -4.03 -6.05 -10.05
C LEU A 83 -5.35 -5.39 -9.64
N GLU A 84 -6.21 -5.03 -10.59
CA GLU A 84 -7.51 -4.43 -10.29
C GLU A 84 -8.36 -5.34 -9.40
N ILE A 85 -8.52 -6.61 -9.81
CA ILE A 85 -9.27 -7.61 -9.05
C ILE A 85 -8.65 -7.83 -7.67
N SER A 86 -7.32 -7.99 -7.60
CA SER A 86 -6.65 -8.27 -6.31
C SER A 86 -6.66 -7.07 -5.37
N LEU A 87 -6.53 -5.85 -5.88
CA LEU A 87 -6.59 -4.61 -5.10
C LEU A 87 -8.00 -4.38 -4.54
N ASN A 88 -9.04 -4.55 -5.37
CA ASN A 88 -10.43 -4.43 -4.91
C ASN A 88 -10.74 -5.47 -3.83
N LYS A 89 -10.38 -6.75 -4.06
CA LYS A 89 -10.55 -7.81 -3.07
C LYS A 89 -9.81 -7.50 -1.76
N GLN A 90 -8.58 -7.01 -1.85
CA GLN A 90 -7.80 -6.63 -0.67
C GLN A 90 -8.46 -5.49 0.10
N TYR A 91 -8.96 -4.46 -0.60
CA TYR A 91 -9.63 -3.32 0.01
C TYR A 91 -10.96 -3.72 0.67
N GLU A 92 -11.79 -4.50 -0.03
CA GLU A 92 -13.06 -5.02 0.50
C GLU A 92 -12.85 -5.81 1.80
N GLN A 93 -11.84 -6.70 1.84
CA GLN A 93 -11.50 -7.44 3.04
C GLN A 93 -11.10 -6.51 4.19
N LEU A 94 -10.26 -5.50 3.92
CA LEU A 94 -9.82 -4.54 4.94
C LEU A 94 -11.01 -3.77 5.53
N VAL A 95 -11.95 -3.35 4.69
CA VAL A 95 -13.18 -2.65 5.09
C VAL A 95 -14.09 -3.58 5.90
N GLN A 96 -14.34 -4.80 5.41
CA GLN A 96 -15.20 -5.78 6.10
C GLN A 96 -14.68 -6.12 7.50
N GLN A 97 -13.36 -6.09 7.70
CA GLN A 97 -12.70 -6.38 8.97
C GLN A 97 -12.46 -5.13 9.83
N GLU A 98 -13.02 -3.98 9.45
CA GLU A 98 -12.86 -2.70 10.13
C GLU A 98 -11.37 -2.37 10.42
N THR A 99 -10.50 -2.72 9.47
CA THR A 99 -9.06 -2.72 9.69
C THR A 99 -8.53 -1.30 9.79
N THR A 100 -7.89 -0.98 10.92
CA THR A 100 -7.26 0.34 11.09
C THR A 100 -6.03 0.50 10.20
N VAL A 101 -5.75 1.75 9.81
CA VAL A 101 -4.51 2.12 9.12
C VAL A 101 -3.24 1.68 9.87
N GLY A 102 -3.30 1.66 11.21
CA GLY A 102 -2.20 1.20 12.06
C GLY A 102 -1.94 -0.30 11.94
N THR A 103 -3.01 -1.11 11.79
CA THR A 103 -2.89 -2.56 11.57
C THR A 103 -2.26 -2.86 10.21
N ILE A 104 -2.69 -2.18 9.14
CA ILE A 104 -2.10 -2.33 7.80
C ILE A 104 -0.62 -1.95 7.83
N TYR A 105 -0.28 -0.81 8.45
CA TYR A 105 1.10 -0.37 8.59
C TYR A 105 1.97 -1.41 9.32
N LYS A 106 1.50 -1.96 10.46
CA LYS A 106 2.21 -3.03 11.17
C LYS A 106 2.41 -4.30 10.32
N ALA A 107 1.42 -4.66 9.51
CA ALA A 107 1.52 -5.78 8.57
C ALA A 107 2.60 -5.54 7.49
N LEU A 108 2.65 -4.33 6.91
CA LEU A 108 3.69 -3.98 5.94
C LEU A 108 5.09 -4.04 6.54
N LEU A 109 5.26 -3.61 7.79
CA LEU A 109 6.56 -3.66 8.47
C LEU A 109 7.04 -5.07 8.80
N SER A 110 6.13 -6.04 8.95
CA SER A 110 6.50 -7.44 9.21
C SER A 110 6.72 -8.25 7.94
N TYR A 111 6.31 -7.74 6.77
CA TYR A 111 6.31 -8.48 5.51
C TYR A 111 7.70 -9.01 5.10
N TRP A 112 8.74 -8.17 5.21
CA TRP A 112 10.08 -8.55 4.73
C TRP A 112 10.57 -9.86 5.37
N LYS A 113 10.40 -9.98 6.70
CA LYS A 113 10.83 -11.15 7.47
C LYS A 113 10.11 -12.44 7.03
N ASP A 114 8.84 -12.35 6.68
CA ASP A 114 8.06 -13.51 6.24
C ASP A 114 8.35 -13.85 4.78
N ARG A 115 8.62 -12.84 3.94
CA ARG A 115 9.03 -13.04 2.55
C ARG A 115 10.41 -13.69 2.43
N GLU A 116 11.37 -13.35 3.31
CA GLU A 116 12.68 -14.04 3.35
C GLU A 116 12.52 -15.56 3.51
N ARG A 117 11.51 -15.99 4.27
CA ARG A 117 11.20 -17.41 4.49
C ARG A 117 10.32 -18.00 3.39
N LYS A 118 9.52 -17.17 2.72
CA LYS A 118 8.55 -17.56 1.69
C LYS A 118 8.67 -16.61 0.48
N PRO A 119 9.64 -16.81 -0.42
CA PRO A 119 9.94 -15.85 -1.50
C PRO A 119 8.75 -15.53 -2.43
N GLN A 120 7.80 -16.47 -2.56
CA GLN A 120 6.58 -16.35 -3.35
C GLN A 120 5.43 -15.62 -2.64
N LEU A 121 5.58 -15.27 -1.36
CA LEU A 121 4.55 -14.58 -0.59
C LEU A 121 4.38 -13.15 -1.11
N SER A 122 3.18 -12.82 -1.60
CA SER A 122 2.85 -11.45 -2.02
C SER A 122 2.55 -10.55 -0.82
N VAL A 123 2.59 -9.23 -1.03
CA VAL A 123 2.28 -8.25 0.02
C VAL A 123 0.81 -8.38 0.44
N PHE A 124 -0.11 -8.52 -0.51
CA PHE A 124 -1.54 -8.73 -0.22
C PHE A 124 -1.79 -10.01 0.57
N GLN A 125 -1.17 -11.13 0.18
CA GLN A 125 -1.31 -12.39 0.92
C GLN A 125 -0.85 -12.24 2.38
N HIS A 126 0.29 -11.58 2.60
CA HIS A 126 0.80 -11.31 3.94
C HIS A 126 -0.13 -10.43 4.76
N VAL A 127 -0.60 -9.31 4.20
CA VAL A 127 -1.48 -8.38 4.89
C VAL A 127 -2.81 -9.03 5.23
N ALA A 128 -3.43 -9.76 4.30
CA ALA A 128 -4.65 -10.51 4.56
C ALA A 128 -4.49 -11.52 5.71
N ALA A 129 -3.39 -12.28 5.74
CA ALA A 129 -3.10 -13.22 6.82
C ALA A 129 -2.87 -12.50 8.17
N PHE A 130 -2.14 -11.38 8.17
CA PHE A 130 -1.88 -10.59 9.35
C PHE A 130 -3.18 -10.04 9.95
N VAL A 131 -4.07 -9.47 9.12
CA VAL A 131 -5.36 -8.93 9.59
C VAL A 131 -6.25 -10.05 10.14
N ASN A 132 -6.35 -11.18 9.43
CA ASN A 132 -7.14 -12.35 9.87
C ASN A 132 -6.72 -12.88 11.25
N SER A 133 -5.43 -12.82 11.57
CA SER A 133 -4.91 -13.26 12.88
C SER A 133 -5.14 -12.22 14.00
N ASN A 134 -5.24 -10.94 13.67
CA ASN A 134 -5.55 -9.88 14.63
C ASN A 134 -7.06 -9.76 14.91
N ALA A 135 -7.93 -10.06 13.94
CA ALA A 135 -9.39 -10.03 14.10
C ALA A 135 -9.94 -11.13 15.04
N ARG A 136 -9.11 -12.12 15.41
CA ARG A 136 -9.46 -13.21 16.33
C ARG A 136 -9.05 -12.94 17.79
N ARG A 137 -8.49 -11.77 18.07
CA ARG A 137 -8.13 -11.31 19.42
C ARG A 137 -9.12 -10.25 19.87
#